data_AF-A0A852B5S1-F1
#
_entry.id   AF-A0A852B5S1-F1
#
_cell.length_a   1.000
_cell.length_b   1.000
_cell.length_c   1.000
_cell.angle_alpha   90.00
_cell.angle_beta   90.00
_cell.angle_gamma   90.00
#
_symmetry.space_group_name_H-M   'P 1'
#
loop_
_entity.id
_entity.type
_entity.pdbx_description
1 polymer ?
#
loop_
_entity_poly.entity_id
_entity_poly.type
_entity_poly.pdbx_seq_one_letter_code
_entity_poly.pdbx_strand_id
1 'polypeptide(L)'
;QVLSLKDAPDAHNGYQSLLSEINDPNTKYILRTANRLYGEKTFEFLPIHVNLITCVLSLCHKGKIQNLLAEGTVDSQTRLVLVNAIYFKGNWEKPFRKESTRERPFQINK
;
A
#
# COMPACT_ATOMS: atom_id res chain seq x y z
N GLN A 1 20.02 6.14 -12.18
CA GLN A 1 19.52 5.72 -10.85
C GLN A 1 18.16 5.09 -11.08
N VAL A 2 17.84 3.98 -10.41
CA VAL A 2 16.67 3.13 -10.74
C VAL A 2 15.33 3.82 -10.45
N LEU A 3 15.26 4.64 -9.40
CA LEU A 3 14.03 5.35 -8.98
C LEU A 3 14.03 6.84 -9.37
N SER A 4 14.98 7.29 -10.19
CA SER A 4 15.07 8.69 -10.69
C SER A 4 15.00 9.80 -9.63
N LEU A 5 15.42 9.54 -8.38
CA LEU A 5 15.37 10.53 -7.29
C LEU A 5 16.34 11.72 -7.45
N LYS A 6 17.21 11.70 -8.46
CA LYS A 6 18.16 12.81 -8.72
C LYS A 6 17.44 14.13 -9.02
N ASP A 7 16.24 14.04 -9.58
CA ASP A 7 15.43 15.19 -9.96
C ASP A 7 14.43 15.59 -8.85
N ALA A 8 14.51 14.94 -7.67
CA ALA A 8 13.63 15.15 -6.53
C ALA A 8 14.47 15.35 -5.24
N PRO A 9 15.12 16.52 -5.06
CA PRO A 9 16.01 16.79 -3.93
C PRO A 9 15.29 16.73 -2.57
N ASP A 10 13.97 16.94 -2.57
CA ASP A 10 13.12 16.86 -1.39
C ASP A 10 12.07 15.73 -1.49
N ALA A 11 12.51 14.58 -2.04
CA ALA A 11 11.63 13.42 -2.23
C ALA A 11 10.95 12.98 -0.93
N HIS A 12 11.58 13.17 0.23
CA HIS A 12 11.00 12.77 1.51
C HIS A 12 9.76 13.59 1.87
N ASN A 13 9.86 14.93 1.85
CA ASN A 13 8.70 15.79 2.14
C ASN A 13 7.63 15.70 1.05
N GLY A 14 8.05 15.54 -0.21
CA GLY A 14 7.13 15.29 -1.33
C GLY A 14 6.33 13.99 -1.12
N TYR A 15 7.00 12.91 -0.70
CA TYR A 15 6.34 11.65 -0.40
C TYR A 15 5.43 11.76 0.83
N GLN A 16 5.86 12.46 1.88
CA GLN A 16 5.04 12.68 3.07
C GLN A 16 3.74 13.45 2.72
N SER A 17 3.84 14.48 1.88
CA SER A 17 2.68 15.26 1.42
C SER A 17 1.75 14.42 0.53
N LEU A 18 2.32 13.61 -0.36
CA LEU A 18 1.55 12.67 -1.17
C LEU A 18 0.81 11.65 -0.29
N LEU A 19 1.48 11.11 0.74
CA LEU A 19 0.87 10.14 1.65
C LEU A 19 -0.26 10.72 2.48
N SER A 20 -0.21 12.00 2.86
CA SER A 20 -1.28 12.65 3.61
C SER A 20 -2.52 12.89 2.74
N GLU A 21 -2.32 13.30 1.48
CA GLU A 21 -3.40 13.47 0.50
C GLU A 21 -4.06 12.13 0.15
N ILE A 22 -3.25 11.11 -0.17
CA ILE A 22 -3.73 9.78 -0.52
C ILE A 22 -4.55 9.15 0.61
N ASN A 23 -4.11 9.31 1.86
CA ASN A 23 -4.77 8.72 3.02
C ASN A 23 -5.85 9.62 3.64
N ASP A 24 -6.23 10.73 2.99
CA ASP A 24 -7.24 11.65 3.49
C ASP A 24 -8.58 10.90 3.71
N PRO A 25 -9.12 10.91 4.95
CA PRO A 25 -10.40 10.29 5.26
C PRO A 25 -11.63 11.01 4.68
N ASN A 26 -11.49 12.27 4.23
CA ASN A 26 -12.58 13.11 3.75
C ASN A 26 -12.86 12.99 2.24
N THR A 27 -12.17 12.08 1.56
CA THR A 27 -12.35 11.84 0.12
C THR A 27 -13.62 11.03 -0.17
N LYS A 28 -14.18 11.21 -1.38
CA LYS A 28 -15.36 10.45 -1.86
C LYS A 28 -15.06 8.97 -2.17
N TYR A 29 -13.80 8.60 -2.13
CA TYR A 29 -13.28 7.26 -2.41
C TYR A 29 -12.47 6.78 -1.20
N ILE A 30 -12.20 5.49 -1.14
CA ILE A 30 -11.25 4.92 -0.18
C ILE A 30 -9.99 4.60 -0.96
N LEU A 31 -8.96 5.43 -0.80
CA LEU A 31 -7.61 5.10 -1.23
C LEU A 31 -6.73 5.03 0.01
N ARG A 32 -6.00 3.93 0.17
CA ARG A 32 -5.11 3.73 1.32
C ARG A 32 -3.82 3.12 0.83
N THR A 33 -2.72 3.69 1.26
CA THR A 33 -1.37 3.17 1.02
C THR A 33 -0.69 2.95 2.35
N ALA A 34 0.09 1.88 2.43
CA ALA A 34 0.66 1.40 3.67
C ALA A 34 2.07 0.88 3.40
N ASN A 35 3.07 1.61 3.92
CA ASN A 35 4.47 1.20 3.89
C ASN A 35 4.86 0.70 5.28
N ARG A 36 5.51 -0.45 5.35
CA ARG A 36 6.08 -0.96 6.60
C ARG A 36 7.45 -1.53 6.38
N LEU A 37 8.38 -1.09 7.22
CA LEU A 37 9.72 -1.64 7.30
C LEU A 37 9.79 -2.54 8.54
N TYR A 38 10.19 -3.79 8.35
CA TYR A 38 10.46 -4.74 9.41
C TYR A 38 11.96 -5.00 9.45
N GLY A 39 12.54 -4.89 10.63
CA GLY A 39 13.95 -5.18 10.88
C GLY A 39 14.11 -6.31 11.88
N GLU A 40 15.20 -7.06 11.74
CA GLU A 40 15.59 -8.05 12.73
C GLU A 40 15.94 -7.36 14.06
N LYS A 41 15.44 -7.91 15.17
CA LYS A 41 15.52 -7.29 16.51
C LYS A 41 16.93 -7.06 17.03
N THR A 42 17.91 -7.80 16.52
CA THR A 42 19.32 -7.68 16.95
C THR A 42 20.01 -6.45 16.38
N PHE A 43 19.38 -5.75 15.43
CA PHE A 43 19.86 -4.49 14.88
C PHE A 43 19.15 -3.32 15.57
N GLU A 44 19.94 -2.40 16.13
CA GLU A 44 19.40 -1.17 16.69
C GLU A 44 19.02 -0.18 15.58
N PHE A 45 17.73 0.15 15.48
CA PHE A 45 17.23 1.19 14.59
C PHE A 45 17.25 2.53 15.29
N LEU A 46 17.73 3.57 14.61
CA LEU A 46 17.62 4.95 15.10
C LEU A 46 16.13 5.30 15.29
N PRO A 47 15.73 5.90 16.42
CA PRO A 47 14.32 6.14 16.78
C PRO A 47 13.50 7.01 15.80
N ILE A 48 14.11 7.58 14.77
CA ILE A 48 13.62 8.78 14.08
C ILE A 48 12.61 8.52 12.94
N HIS A 49 12.21 7.27 12.67
CA HIS A 49 11.33 6.94 11.53
C HIS A 49 10.13 6.06 11.90
N VAL A 50 9.35 6.45 12.90
CA VAL A 50 8.15 5.69 13.29
C VAL A 50 6.91 6.57 13.23
N ASN A 51 6.33 6.74 12.05
CA ASN A 51 4.95 7.23 11.90
C ASN A 51 4.31 6.80 10.57
N LEU A 52 4.02 5.50 10.42
CA LEU A 52 3.07 4.97 9.41
C LEU A 52 2.29 3.71 9.88
N ILE A 53 2.31 3.41 11.19
CA ILE A 53 1.85 2.11 11.73
C ILE A 53 0.31 1.97 11.68
N THR A 54 -0.43 3.07 11.76
CA THR A 54 -1.89 3.04 11.98
C THR A 54 -2.68 2.53 10.77
N CYS A 55 -2.22 2.78 9.53
CA CYS A 55 -3.02 2.47 8.33
C CYS A 55 -2.96 0.99 7.93
N VAL A 56 -1.78 0.36 7.96
CA VAL A 56 -1.59 -1.08 7.67
C VAL A 56 -2.48 -1.92 8.58
N LEU A 57 -2.51 -1.61 9.88
CA LEU A 57 -3.32 -2.32 10.85
C LEU A 57 -4.81 -2.25 10.49
N SER A 58 -5.31 -1.09 10.03
CA SER A 58 -6.72 -0.97 9.63
C SER A 58 -7.08 -1.79 8.37
N LEU A 59 -6.18 -1.90 7.39
CA LEU A 59 -6.39 -2.67 6.16
C LEU A 59 -6.30 -4.18 6.42
N CYS A 60 -5.32 -4.59 7.24
CA CYS A 60 -5.17 -5.97 7.69
C CYS A 60 -6.34 -6.40 8.59
N HIS A 61 -6.76 -5.55 9.54
CA HIS A 61 -7.85 -5.85 10.47
C HIS A 61 -9.23 -5.90 9.78
N LYS A 62 -9.45 -5.10 8.73
CA LYS A 62 -10.65 -5.20 7.87
C LYS A 62 -10.56 -6.34 6.84
N GLY A 63 -9.53 -7.19 6.91
CA GLY A 63 -9.35 -8.37 6.08
C GLY A 63 -9.15 -8.09 4.58
N LYS A 64 -8.84 -6.85 4.19
CA LYS A 64 -8.70 -6.46 2.78
C LYS A 64 -7.36 -6.86 2.18
N ILE A 65 -6.32 -6.94 3.02
CA ILE A 65 -4.97 -7.36 2.63
C ILE A 65 -4.53 -8.41 3.64
N GLN A 66 -4.45 -9.66 3.18
CA GLN A 66 -4.06 -10.84 3.97
C GLN A 66 -2.87 -11.51 3.30
N ASN A 67 -2.06 -12.23 4.08
CA ASN A 67 -0.96 -13.08 3.57
C ASN A 67 0.01 -12.34 2.63
N LEU A 68 0.44 -11.14 3.03
CA LEU A 68 1.30 -10.29 2.21
C LEU A 68 2.71 -10.88 1.99
N LEU A 69 3.12 -11.80 2.85
CA LEU A 69 4.32 -12.62 2.73
C LEU A 69 3.89 -14.08 2.79
N ALA A 70 4.37 -14.89 1.84
CA ALA A 70 4.11 -16.33 1.85
C ALA A 70 4.92 -17.01 2.96
N GLU A 71 4.42 -18.13 3.48
CA GLU A 71 5.16 -18.95 4.42
C GLU A 71 6.52 -19.36 3.82
N GLY A 72 7.57 -19.31 4.64
CA GLY A 72 8.94 -19.60 4.21
C GLY A 72 9.64 -18.47 3.43
N THR A 73 8.98 -17.34 3.15
CA THR A 73 9.62 -16.17 2.51
C THR A 73 10.53 -15.40 3.47
N VAL A 74 10.25 -15.48 4.77
CA VAL A 74 11.05 -14.89 5.84
C VAL A 74 11.66 -16.01 6.65
N ASP A 75 12.97 -15.93 6.84
CA ASP A 75 13.79 -16.93 7.55
C ASP A 75 14.78 -16.26 8.52
N SER A 76 15.66 -17.06 9.14
CA SER A 76 16.68 -16.58 10.07
C SER A 76 17.79 -15.74 9.42
N GLN A 77 17.89 -15.73 8.10
CA GLN A 77 18.84 -14.89 7.36
C GLN A 77 18.25 -13.53 7.00
N THR A 78 16.92 -13.39 7.06
CA THR A 78 16.21 -12.16 6.71
C THR A 78 16.49 -11.03 7.70
N ARG A 79 17.17 -9.97 7.25
CA ARG A 79 17.56 -8.82 8.10
C ARG A 79 16.61 -7.63 8.01
N LEU A 80 16.02 -7.42 6.83
CA LEU A 80 15.15 -6.28 6.55
C LEU A 80 14.08 -6.66 5.53
N VAL A 81 12.84 -6.27 5.77
CA VAL A 81 11.73 -6.45 4.83
C VAL A 81 11.00 -5.12 4.67
N LEU A 82 10.98 -4.60 3.45
CA LEU A 82 10.13 -3.47 3.07
C LEU A 82 8.86 -4.01 2.41
N VAL A 83 7.72 -3.58 2.95
CA VAL A 83 6.41 -3.97 2.48
C VAL A 83 5.65 -2.72 2.05
N ASN A 84 5.11 -2.72 0.83
CA ASN A 84 4.18 -1.71 0.35
C ASN A 84 2.86 -2.37 -0.03
N ALA A 85 1.74 -1.76 0.35
CA ALA A 85 0.41 -2.24 0.02
C ALA A 85 -0.51 -1.06 -0.30
N ILE A 86 -1.32 -1.21 -1.37
CA ILE A 86 -2.26 -0.18 -1.82
C ILE A 86 -3.65 -0.81 -1.94
N TYR A 87 -4.66 -0.12 -1.39
CA TYR A 87 -6.06 -0.48 -1.49
C TYR A 87 -6.86 0.68 -2.06
N PHE A 88 -7.64 0.42 -3.10
CA PHE A 88 -8.51 1.40 -3.71
C PHE A 88 -9.95 0.87 -3.82
N LYS A 89 -10.91 1.71 -3.45
CA LYS A 89 -12.34 1.51 -3.67
C LYS A 89 -13.00 2.87 -3.89
N GLY A 90 -13.37 3.16 -5.12
CA GLY A 90 -14.13 4.36 -5.49
C GLY A 90 -15.52 4.02 -5.99
N ASN A 91 -16.43 4.99 -5.90
CA ASN A 91 -17.66 4.97 -6.68
C ASN A 91 -17.38 5.56 -8.06
N TRP A 92 -17.99 5.00 -9.10
CA TRP A 92 -17.99 5.62 -10.41
C TRP A 92 -18.74 6.95 -10.35
N GLU A 93 -18.22 7.99 -11.03
CA GLU A 93 -18.94 9.26 -11.21
C GLU A 93 -20.27 9.03 -11.94
N LYS A 94 -20.29 8.10 -12.90
CA LYS A 94 -21.48 7.63 -13.62
C LYS A 94 -21.58 6.10 -13.48
N PRO A 95 -22.38 5.59 -12.52
CA PRO A 95 -22.50 4.16 -12.28
C PRO A 95 -23.19 3.40 -13.42
N PHE A 96 -22.75 2.16 -13.64
CA PHE A 96 -23.43 1.23 -14.54
C PHE A 96 -24.75 0.74 -13.91
N ARG A 97 -25.78 0.56 -14.75
CA ARG A 97 -27.03 -0.08 -14.35
C ARG A 97 -26.77 -1.57 -14.11
N LYS A 98 -27.08 -2.06 -12.91
CA LYS A 98 -26.81 -3.46 -12.51
C LYS A 98 -27.60 -4.44 -13.36
N GLU A 99 -28.80 -4.04 -13.79
CA GLU A 99 -29.71 -4.83 -14.62
C GLU A 99 -29.16 -5.03 -16.04
N SER A 100 -28.27 -4.13 -16.47
CA SER A 100 -27.55 -4.22 -17.73
C SER A 100 -26.28 -5.07 -17.62
N THR A 101 -25.82 -5.42 -16.41
CA THR A 101 -24.66 -6.30 -16.20
C THR A 101 -25.09 -7.75 -16.42
N ARG A 102 -24.37 -8.47 -17.28
CA ARG A 102 -24.65 -9.86 -17.62
C ARG A 102 -23.34 -10.63 -17.76
N GLU A 103 -23.38 -11.93 -17.45
CA GLU A 103 -22.26 -12.82 -17.73
C GLU A 103 -21.96 -12.84 -19.23
N ARG A 104 -20.69 -12.70 -19.57
CA ARG A 104 -20.16 -12.76 -20.93
C ARG A 104 -18.80 -13.46 -20.89
N PRO A 105 -18.44 -14.23 -21.92
CA PRO A 105 -17.10 -14.78 -22.03
C PRO A 105 -16.05 -13.67 -22.00
N PHE A 106 -15.05 -13.80 -21.13
CA PHE A 106 -13.87 -12.94 -21.12
C PHE A 106 -12.75 -13.63 -21.88
N GLN A 107 -12.30 -13.01 -22.96
CA GLN A 107 -11.24 -13.57 -23.80
C GLN A 107 -9.88 -13.23 -23.20
N ILE A 108 -9.17 -14.24 -22.69
CA ILE A 108 -7.86 -14.10 -22.03
C ILE A 108 -6.73 -13.90 -23.05
N ASN A 109 -6.86 -14.48 -24.23
CA ASN A 109 -5.87 -14.45 -25.30
C ASN A 109 -6.54 -14.32 -26.68
N LYS A 110 -5.78 -13.80 -27.66
CA LYS A 110 -6.22 -13.74 -29.06
C LYS A 110 -6.29 -15.12 -29.68
#